data_AF-A0A933MU97-F1
#
_entry.id   AF-A0A933MU97-F1
#
_cell.length_a   1.000
_cell.length_b   1.000
_cell.length_c   1.000
_cell.angle_alpha   90.00
_cell.angle_beta   90.00
_cell.angle_gamma   90.00
#
_symmetry.space_group_name_H-M   'P 1'
#
loop_
_entity.id
_entity.type
_entity.pdbx_description
1 polymer ?
#
loop_
_entity_poly.entity_id
_entity_poly.type
_entity_poly.pdbx_seq_one_letter_code
_entity_poly.pdbx_strand_id
1 'polypeptide(L)'
;MASPEPPSYVFDSFALLAQINDEPGADQVESLLELARKKQVVLWLSIVNLAEVLYVIERKHGLDKTAETLATIDELPLQTVDVQRARAFSAAHIKAQHAISFADAFAVALAKEKNARVVTGDPEFEKVAKEIAVEWLPRKASSPQVKD
;
A
#
# COMPACT_ATOMS: atom_id res chain seq x y z
N MET A 1 8.69 20.44 25.26
CA MET A 1 8.41 19.04 24.90
C MET A 1 8.14 19.01 23.41
N ALA A 2 8.77 18.12 22.64
CA ALA A 2 8.47 18.01 21.21
C ALA A 2 7.02 17.55 21.05
N SER A 3 6.27 18.14 20.11
CA SER A 3 4.96 17.64 19.73
C SER A 3 5.09 16.17 19.30
N PRO A 4 4.10 15.30 19.59
CA PRO A 4 4.14 13.93 19.11
C PRO A 4 4.26 13.90 17.59
N GLU A 5 5.07 13.00 17.06
CA GLU A 5 5.17 12.83 15.61
C GLU A 5 3.82 12.43 15.02
N PRO A 6 3.47 12.95 13.82
CA PRO A 6 2.21 12.62 13.18
C PRO A 6 2.12 11.11 12.89
N PRO A 7 0.91 10.51 12.96
CA PRO A 7 0.71 9.11 12.59
C PRO A 7 1.22 8.83 11.18
N SER A 8 1.83 7.65 11.00
CA SER A 8 2.39 7.21 9.73
C SER A 8 1.65 6.00 9.17
N TYR A 9 1.47 5.99 7.86
CA TYR A 9 0.80 4.91 7.13
C TYR A 9 1.63 4.47 5.93
N VAL A 10 1.57 3.18 5.61
CA VAL A 10 2.11 2.61 4.37
C VAL A 10 0.95 2.19 3.50
N PHE A 11 0.89 2.70 2.28
CA PHE A 11 -0.06 2.19 1.29
C PHE A 11 0.54 0.95 0.65
N ASP A 12 -0.26 -0.11 0.59
CA ASP A 12 0.00 -1.22 -0.31
C ASP A 12 -0.62 -0.94 -1.69
N SER A 13 -0.48 -1.90 -2.60
CA SER A 13 -1.03 -1.79 -3.94
C SER A 13 -2.56 -1.80 -3.95
N PHE A 14 -3.20 -2.51 -3.00
CA PHE A 14 -4.65 -2.55 -2.86
C PHE A 14 -5.21 -1.15 -2.60
N ALA A 15 -4.63 -0.38 -1.67
CA ALA A 15 -5.11 0.95 -1.32
C ALA A 15 -5.12 1.90 -2.53
N LEU A 16 -4.03 1.93 -3.31
CA LEU A 16 -3.96 2.76 -4.51
C LEU A 16 -4.90 2.26 -5.61
N LEU A 17 -4.97 0.95 -5.85
CA LEU A 17 -5.89 0.40 -6.84
C LEU A 17 -7.35 0.64 -6.47
N ALA A 18 -7.71 0.59 -5.19
CA ALA A 18 -9.06 0.89 -4.74
C ALA A 18 -9.43 2.35 -5.04
N GLN A 19 -8.52 3.29 -4.76
CA GLN A 19 -8.72 4.70 -5.09
C GLN A 19 -8.80 4.95 -6.60
N ILE A 20 -7.86 4.41 -7.40
CA ILE A 20 -7.82 4.61 -8.85
C ILE A 20 -9.08 4.07 -9.55
N ASN A 21 -9.63 2.96 -9.05
CA ASN A 21 -10.78 2.29 -9.67
C ASN A 21 -12.13 2.63 -9.00
N ASP A 22 -12.15 3.62 -8.09
CA ASP A 22 -13.36 4.00 -7.34
C ASP A 22 -14.05 2.79 -6.66
N GLU A 23 -13.24 1.93 -6.02
CA GLU A 23 -13.70 0.74 -5.32
C GLU A 23 -13.97 1.02 -3.83
N PRO A 24 -14.68 0.12 -3.13
CA PRO A 24 -14.80 0.21 -1.69
C PRO A 24 -13.42 0.38 -1.04
N GLY A 25 -13.25 1.49 -0.32
CA GLY A 25 -11.99 1.90 0.28
C GLY A 25 -11.43 3.21 -0.27
N ALA A 26 -11.86 3.64 -1.47
CA ALA A 26 -11.43 4.89 -2.10
C ALA A 26 -11.60 6.10 -1.16
N ASP A 27 -12.79 6.31 -0.59
CA ASP A 27 -13.08 7.42 0.33
C ASP A 27 -12.11 7.50 1.53
N GLN A 28 -11.71 6.35 2.08
CA GLN A 28 -10.78 6.30 3.21
C GLN A 28 -9.36 6.62 2.77
N VAL A 29 -8.93 6.13 1.62
CA VAL A 29 -7.63 6.45 1.01
C VAL A 29 -7.55 7.95 0.69
N GLU A 30 -8.59 8.51 0.11
CA GLU A 30 -8.70 9.95 -0.16
C GLU A 30 -8.66 10.79 1.13
N SER A 31 -9.37 10.35 2.17
CA SER A 31 -9.33 11.00 3.48
C SER A 31 -7.90 11.04 4.06
N LEU A 32 -7.13 9.95 3.94
CA LEU A 32 -5.74 9.91 4.38
C LEU A 32 -4.85 10.83 3.55
N LEU A 33 -5.04 10.88 2.23
CA LEU A 33 -4.34 11.81 1.33
C LEU A 33 -4.63 13.27 1.72
N GLU A 34 -5.88 13.62 2.01
CA GLU A 34 -6.25 14.96 2.49
C GLU A 34 -5.60 15.33 3.84
N LEU A 35 -5.55 14.38 4.78
CA LEU A 35 -4.84 14.57 6.04
C LEU A 35 -3.34 14.77 5.82
N ALA A 36 -2.74 14.07 4.86
CA ALA A 36 -1.33 14.21 4.50
C ALA A 36 -1.03 15.57 3.87
N ARG A 37 -1.91 16.10 3.00
CA ARG A 37 -1.81 17.47 2.47
C ARG A 37 -1.80 18.52 3.59
N LYS A 38 -2.57 18.28 4.65
CA LYS A 38 -2.63 19.11 5.87
C LYS A 38 -1.48 18.84 6.85
N LYS A 39 -0.53 17.95 6.52
CA LYS A 39 0.59 17.52 7.35
C LYS A 39 0.18 16.91 8.69
N GLN A 40 -1.00 16.29 8.74
CA GLN A 40 -1.54 15.65 9.94
C GLN A 40 -1.15 14.16 10.02
N VAL A 41 -0.82 13.55 8.89
CA VAL A 41 -0.29 12.18 8.78
C VAL A 41 0.88 12.15 7.79
N VAL A 42 1.70 11.11 7.85
CA VAL A 42 2.73 10.82 6.84
C VAL A 42 2.35 9.55 6.10
N LEU A 43 2.45 9.57 4.77
CA LEU A 43 2.13 8.44 3.93
C LEU A 43 3.37 7.97 3.19
N TRP A 44 3.58 6.66 3.20
CA TRP A 44 4.72 5.99 2.61
C TRP A 44 4.25 5.00 1.55
N LEU A 45 5.05 4.82 0.50
CA LEU A 45 4.83 3.82 -0.52
C LEU A 45 6.15 3.12 -0.83
N SER A 46 6.17 1.79 -0.83
CA SER A 46 7.33 1.04 -1.34
C SER A 46 7.34 1.11 -2.86
N ILE A 47 8.52 1.32 -3.47
CA ILE A 47 8.66 1.27 -4.93
C ILE A 47 8.20 -0.07 -5.52
N VAL A 48 8.25 -1.16 -4.74
CA VAL A 48 7.74 -2.49 -5.17
C VAL A 48 6.22 -2.51 -5.28
N ASN A 49 5.53 -1.88 -4.34
CA ASN A 49 4.07 -1.77 -4.39
C ASN A 49 3.63 -0.81 -5.50
N LEU A 50 4.37 0.29 -5.73
CA LEU A 50 4.14 1.14 -6.90
C LEU A 50 4.30 0.35 -8.22
N ALA A 51 5.37 -0.46 -8.33
CA ALA A 51 5.57 -1.31 -9.51
C ALA A 51 4.43 -2.32 -9.72
N GLU A 52 3.86 -2.87 -8.65
CA GLU A 52 2.70 -3.76 -8.73
C GLU A 52 1.43 -3.04 -9.20
N VAL A 53 1.18 -1.81 -8.72
CA VAL A 53 0.09 -0.95 -9.25
C VAL A 53 0.26 -0.73 -10.75
N LEU A 54 1.46 -0.30 -11.18
CA LEU A 54 1.74 -0.05 -12.59
C LEU A 54 1.59 -1.31 -13.45
N TYR A 55 2.07 -2.47 -12.97
CA TYR A 55 1.86 -3.75 -13.63
C TYR A 55 0.37 -4.06 -13.84
N VAL A 56 -0.45 -3.87 -12.81
CA VAL A 56 -1.90 -4.14 -12.89
C VAL A 56 -2.58 -3.21 -13.90
N ILE A 57 -2.22 -1.93 -13.91
CA ILE A 57 -2.76 -0.94 -14.85
C ILE A 57 -2.31 -1.24 -16.27
N GLU A 58 -1.03 -1.50 -16.50
CA GLU A 58 -0.49 -1.79 -17.83
C GLU A 58 -1.13 -3.03 -18.43
N ARG A 59 -1.28 -4.09 -17.62
CA ARG A 59 -1.92 -5.33 -18.05
C ARG A 59 -3.37 -5.12 -18.49
N LYS A 60 -4.10 -4.21 -17.85
CA LYS A 60 -5.55 -3.98 -18.10
C LYS A 60 -5.82 -2.91 -19.14
N HIS A 61 -4.99 -1.87 -19.20
CA HIS A 61 -5.26 -0.62 -19.90
C HIS A 61 -4.13 -0.16 -20.83
N GLY A 62 -2.99 -0.86 -20.84
CA GLY A 62 -1.84 -0.56 -21.69
C GLY A 62 -0.91 0.51 -21.13
N LEU A 63 0.17 0.75 -21.87
CA LEU A 63 1.29 1.60 -21.43
C LEU A 63 0.91 3.08 -21.31
N ASP A 64 0.08 3.59 -22.22
CA ASP A 64 -0.36 5.00 -22.20
C ASP A 64 -1.08 5.33 -20.88
N LYS A 65 -2.00 4.46 -20.46
CA LYS A 65 -2.71 4.64 -19.19
C LYS A 65 -1.79 4.50 -17.97
N THR A 66 -0.78 3.65 -18.07
CA THR A 66 0.21 3.45 -17.02
C THR A 66 1.04 4.71 -16.77
N ALA A 67 1.45 5.39 -17.84
CA ALA A 67 2.17 6.65 -17.74
C ALA A 67 1.32 7.76 -17.10
N GLU A 68 0.04 7.88 -17.48
CA GLU A 68 -0.91 8.81 -16.85
C GLU A 68 -1.12 8.51 -15.35
N THR A 69 -1.27 7.23 -15.00
CA THR A 69 -1.42 6.81 -13.61
C THR A 69 -0.17 7.13 -12.79
N LEU A 70 1.03 6.87 -13.31
CA LEU A 70 2.27 7.20 -12.63
C LEU A 70 2.37 8.71 -12.36
N ALA A 71 2.12 9.54 -13.37
CA ALA A 71 2.13 11.00 -13.20
C ALA A 71 1.13 11.45 -12.13
N THR A 72 -0.04 10.82 -12.06
CA THR A 72 -1.06 11.12 -11.04
C THR A 72 -0.58 10.72 -9.64
N ILE A 73 0.06 9.55 -9.48
CA ILE A 73 0.60 9.08 -8.20
C ILE A 73 1.74 9.99 -7.72
N ASP A 74 2.59 10.46 -8.62
CA ASP A 74 3.71 11.36 -8.30
C ASP A 74 3.25 12.74 -7.77
N GLU A 75 2.01 13.15 -8.07
CA GLU A 75 1.40 14.37 -7.53
C GLU A 75 0.74 14.16 -6.15
N LEU A 76 0.61 12.93 -5.68
CA LEU A 76 0.04 12.63 -4.37
C LEU A 76 1.01 13.00 -3.24
N PRO A 77 0.51 13.33 -2.03
CA PRO A 77 1.32 13.58 -0.84
C PRO A 77 1.89 12.27 -0.24
N LEU A 78 2.48 11.41 -1.07
CA LEU A 78 3.07 10.12 -0.73
C LEU A 78 4.59 10.21 -0.81
N GLN A 79 5.29 9.57 0.11
CA GLN A 79 6.74 9.41 0.03
C GLN A 79 7.07 8.01 -0.51
N THR A 80 7.39 7.94 -1.80
CA THR A 80 7.86 6.70 -2.42
C THR A 80 9.29 6.39 -1.96
N VAL A 81 9.52 5.17 -1.50
CA VAL A 81 10.79 4.75 -0.91
C VAL A 81 11.39 3.58 -1.69
N ASP A 82 12.60 3.79 -2.19
CA ASP A 82 13.39 2.75 -2.85
C ASP A 82 13.71 1.59 -1.91
N VAL A 83 13.95 0.41 -2.50
CA VAL A 83 14.35 -0.77 -1.74
C VAL A 83 15.83 -0.70 -1.40
N GLN A 84 16.11 -0.61 -0.10
CA GLN A 84 17.44 -0.84 0.45
C GLN A 84 17.63 -2.33 0.80
N ARG A 85 18.90 -2.77 0.85
CA ARG A 85 19.26 -4.17 1.17
C ARG A 85 18.62 -4.66 2.47
N ALA A 86 18.60 -3.83 3.51
CA ALA A 86 17.97 -4.17 4.78
C ALA A 86 16.47 -4.48 4.63
N ARG A 87 15.74 -3.67 3.86
CA ARG A 87 14.31 -3.92 3.58
C ARG A 87 14.10 -5.17 2.74
N ALA A 88 14.93 -5.42 1.74
CA ALA A 88 14.87 -6.64 0.94
C ALA A 88 15.04 -7.91 1.79
N PHE A 89 16.00 -7.91 2.72
CA PHE A 89 16.22 -9.05 3.62
C PHE A 89 15.09 -9.20 4.65
N SER A 90 14.56 -8.09 5.16
CA SER A 90 13.39 -8.10 6.03
C SER A 90 12.16 -8.68 5.33
N ALA A 91 11.86 -8.24 4.10
CA ALA A 91 10.76 -8.77 3.29
C ALA A 91 10.94 -10.28 3.00
N ALA A 92 12.16 -10.72 2.68
CA ALA A 92 12.47 -12.14 2.51
C ALA A 92 12.19 -12.96 3.78
N HIS A 93 12.59 -12.45 4.95
CA HIS A 93 12.29 -13.09 6.23
C HIS A 93 10.78 -13.15 6.51
N ILE A 94 10.06 -12.04 6.32
CA ILE A 94 8.60 -11.97 6.51
C ILE A 94 7.90 -12.99 5.60
N LYS A 95 8.25 -13.04 4.31
CA LYS A 95 7.68 -14.00 3.35
C LYS A 95 7.97 -15.46 3.72
N ALA A 96 9.12 -15.73 4.34
CA ALA A 96 9.47 -17.07 4.80
C ALA A 96 8.66 -17.51 6.03
N GLN A 97 8.27 -16.57 6.89
CA GLN A 97 7.46 -16.84 8.09
C GLN A 97 5.95 -16.81 7.83
N HIS A 98 5.51 -16.03 6.84
CA HIS A 98 4.10 -15.79 6.54
C HIS A 98 3.81 -16.02 5.06
N ALA A 99 2.76 -16.77 4.76
CA ALA A 99 2.36 -17.08 3.39
C ALA A 99 1.61 -15.90 2.72
N ILE A 100 2.26 -14.75 2.56
CA ILE A 100 1.77 -13.55 1.85
C ILE A 100 2.51 -13.37 0.51
N SER A 101 2.11 -12.45 -0.36
CA SER A 101 2.90 -12.12 -1.55
C SER A 101 4.26 -11.47 -1.21
N PHE A 102 5.19 -11.41 -2.17
CA PHE A 102 6.47 -10.73 -1.94
C PHE A 102 6.32 -9.21 -1.90
N ALA A 103 5.39 -8.64 -2.69
CA ALA A 103 5.07 -7.22 -2.66
C ALA A 103 4.47 -6.81 -1.30
N ASP A 104 3.57 -7.62 -0.74
CA ASP A 104 3.01 -7.39 0.60
C ASP A 104 4.10 -7.47 1.67
N ALA A 105 5.03 -8.41 1.54
CA ALA A 105 6.16 -8.50 2.45
C ALA A 105 7.02 -7.22 2.44
N PHE A 106 7.13 -6.52 1.31
CA PHE A 106 7.78 -5.20 1.25
C PHE A 106 6.97 -4.10 1.92
N ALA A 107 5.65 -4.09 1.77
CA ALA A 107 4.78 -3.16 2.49
C ALA A 107 4.90 -3.36 4.02
N VAL A 108 4.86 -4.61 4.48
CA VAL A 108 5.06 -4.96 5.90
C VAL A 108 6.45 -4.56 6.39
N ALA A 109 7.51 -4.84 5.61
CA ALA A 109 8.87 -4.46 5.97
C ALA A 109 9.03 -2.93 6.08
N LEU A 110 8.46 -2.18 5.13
CA LEU A 110 8.46 -0.72 5.19
C LEU A 110 7.66 -0.19 6.39
N ALA A 111 6.53 -0.82 6.72
CA ALA A 111 5.72 -0.45 7.88
C ALA A 111 6.49 -0.64 9.19
N LYS A 112 7.22 -1.75 9.33
CA LYS A 112 8.13 -1.97 10.47
C LYS A 112 9.25 -0.93 10.52
N GLU A 113 9.86 -0.60 9.38
CA GLU A 113 10.93 0.40 9.27
C GLU A 113 10.47 1.80 9.71
N LYS A 114 9.25 2.19 9.32
CA LYS A 114 8.69 3.53 9.58
C LYS A 114 7.81 3.62 10.83
N ASN A 115 7.67 2.52 11.58
CA ASN A 115 6.70 2.40 12.68
C ASN A 115 5.28 2.86 12.25
N ALA A 116 4.84 2.40 11.07
CA ALA A 116 3.65 2.84 10.39
C ALA A 116 2.58 1.74 10.31
N ARG A 117 1.33 2.13 10.06
CA ARG A 117 0.21 1.20 9.85
C ARG A 117 0.07 0.89 8.35
N VAL A 118 -0.07 -0.38 7.97
CA VAL A 118 -0.37 -0.72 6.56
C VAL A 118 -1.85 -0.45 6.29
N VAL A 119 -2.15 0.30 5.24
CA VAL A 119 -3.52 0.54 4.75
C VAL A 119 -3.80 -0.46 3.64
N THR A 120 -4.78 -1.34 3.83
CA THR A 120 -5.11 -2.40 2.87
C THR A 120 -6.50 -2.98 3.12
N GLY A 121 -7.12 -3.52 2.08
CA GLY A 121 -8.29 -4.40 2.19
C GLY A 121 -7.95 -5.89 2.00
N ASP A 122 -6.69 -6.26 1.76
CA ASP A 122 -6.32 -7.63 1.42
C ASP A 122 -6.31 -8.57 2.65
N PRO A 123 -7.15 -9.63 2.70
CA PRO A 123 -7.15 -10.61 3.79
C PRO A 123 -5.81 -11.31 4.02
N GLU A 124 -4.89 -11.33 3.04
CA GLU A 124 -3.53 -11.86 3.23
C GLU A 124 -2.83 -11.23 4.44
N PHE A 125 -3.10 -9.96 4.74
CA PHE A 125 -2.50 -9.24 5.85
C PHE A 125 -2.96 -9.73 7.23
N GLU A 126 -4.04 -10.51 7.33
CA GLU A 126 -4.46 -11.15 8.59
C GLU A 126 -3.37 -12.09 9.11
N LYS A 127 -2.56 -12.67 8.21
CA LYS A 127 -1.41 -13.55 8.52
C LYS A 127 -0.26 -12.82 9.23
N VAL A 128 -0.19 -11.49 9.12
CA VAL A 128 0.86 -10.62 9.70
C VAL A 128 0.32 -9.57 10.66
N ALA A 129 -0.98 -9.56 10.95
CA ALA A 129 -1.61 -8.57 11.83
C ALA A 129 -1.12 -8.59 13.30
N LYS A 130 -0.36 -9.61 13.71
CA LYS A 130 0.33 -9.67 15.01
C LYS A 130 1.68 -8.94 15.02
N GLU A 131 2.26 -8.73 13.84
CA GLU A 131 3.60 -8.18 13.63
C GLU A 131 3.57 -6.69 13.31
N ILE A 132 2.44 -6.19 12.81
CA ILE A 132 2.21 -4.81 12.40
C ILE A 132 0.78 -4.39 12.69
N ALA A 133 0.57 -3.08 12.81
CA ALA A 133 -0.77 -2.52 12.82
C ALA A 133 -1.30 -2.36 11.39
N VAL A 134 -2.58 -2.61 11.20
CA VAL A 134 -3.28 -2.51 9.91
C VAL A 134 -4.43 -1.52 10.02
N GLU A 135 -4.65 -0.73 8.99
CA GLU A 135 -5.84 0.10 8.75
C GLU A 135 -6.64 -0.58 7.63
N TRP A 136 -7.75 -1.20 8.00
CA TRP A 136 -8.50 -2.08 7.12
C TRP A 136 -9.47 -1.29 6.24
N LEU A 137 -9.31 -1.41 4.93
CA LEU A 137 -10.25 -0.87 3.95
C LEU A 137 -11.44 -1.83 3.74
N PRO A 138 -12.66 -1.32 3.51
CA PRO A 138 -13.79 -2.14 3.13
C PRO A 138 -13.50 -2.84 1.81
N ARG A 139 -14.00 -4.08 1.68
CA ARG A 139 -13.76 -4.90 0.49
C ARG A 139 -14.97 -4.80 -0.44
N LYS A 140 -14.74 -4.94 -1.73
CA LYS A 140 -15.82 -5.30 -2.68
C LYS A 140 -16.40 -6.63 -2.23
N ALA A 141 -17.73 -6.74 -2.17
CA ALA A 141 -18.38 -8.03 -1.95
C ALA A 141 -17.94 -8.96 -3.09
N SER A 142 -17.32 -10.09 -2.76
CA SER A 142 -16.86 -11.05 -3.75
C SER A 142 -18.06 -11.57 -4.54
N SER A 143 -18.12 -11.31 -5.85
CA SER A 143 -18.85 -12.19 -6.76
C SER A 143 -18.21 -13.58 -6.69
N PRO A 144 -18.99 -14.68 -6.72
CA PRO A 144 -18.43 -16.02 -6.66
C PRO A 144 -17.40 -16.22 -7.78
N GLN A 145 -16.17 -16.59 -7.40
CA GLN A 145 -15.09 -16.87 -8.32
C GLN A 145 -15.47 -18.10 -9.16
N VAL A 146 -15.68 -17.91 -10.46
CA VAL A 146 -15.60 -19.01 -11.42
C VAL A 146 -14.12 -19.40 -11.48
N LYS A 147 -13.82 -20.62 -11.04
CA LYS A 147 -12.51 -21.24 -11.24
C LYS A 147 -12.38 -21.57 -12.72
N ASP A 148 -11.40 -20.97 -13.38
CA ASP A 148 -10.79 -21.52 -14.59
C ASP A 148 -9.54 -22.32 -14.22
#